data_AF-A0A7C7SXM0-F1
#
_entry.id   AF-A0A7C7SXM0-F1
#
_cell.length_a   1.000
_cell.length_b   1.000
_cell.length_c   1.000
_cell.angle_alpha   90.00
_cell.angle_beta   90.00
_cell.angle_gamma   90.00
#
_symmetry.space_group_name_H-M   'P 1'
#
loop_
_entity.id
_entity.type
_entity.pdbx_description
1 polymer ?
#
loop_
_entity_poly.entity_id
_entity_poly.type
_entity_poly.pdbx_seq_one_letter_code
_entity_poly.pdbx_strand_id
1 'polypeptide(L)'
;ESWGIYANLQQFNKEFTDEWFDTRGGVRWKVPAGRSSGMAYQGADKSNYTSYELKSKPSGAALEDLIDVVRLLHEIPVEDLDRELDGKLNLDRVLWFLALDNVLLDMDGYHSRGSDFLIYQDPKFGRFHVLPYDSNETFRLAGSGRGGPGGGRGRGGGFGGGGFPGGGGFPGGGFGGRPPAIRDAPDREIGGATQPANRYGLSPFAGEENESLPLLNRLLANPRLRSRYVAHVRTITDQWLDWDTIGPIIEQYRDLIRNDVIADTRKLHSTSEFENSVDQDGTGGRAAPGLKPFVLGRRQYLLENAELRKPHPVIRSLSHELLVSKGGRVVQVNATVTGDVPTAEMLLSYSLESNAPFIVTAMFDDGEHHDGAKGDGTYAASIPPQPIGSDVAYYVEARSNSDLSTTVFKPAQTEVGAIRVPVELDVADHSAIVINEVMPSNQTTIQDPQGDFDDWVELHNSSDAVVSLSGMFLTDTLKQPRKWQFPADVVLKPGEYLIVWADQDADATSGLHASFKLAKEKESLHLIDRDEQGNQILDSLKWKKVKTDTSFGRLGAGSKPVQLEPSPRQRNQ
;
A
#
# COMPACT_ATOMS: atom_id res chain seq x y z
N GLU A 1 -36.64 14.25 14.84
CA GLU A 1 -35.70 15.32 15.20
C GLU A 1 -34.45 15.16 14.35
N SER A 2 -34.01 16.22 13.65
CA SER A 2 -32.75 16.18 12.89
C SER A 2 -31.59 16.47 13.82
N TRP A 3 -30.53 15.65 13.73
CA TRP A 3 -29.31 15.83 14.51
C TRP A 3 -28.23 16.61 13.74
N GLY A 4 -28.50 16.96 12.49
CA GLY A 4 -27.58 17.60 11.56
C GLY A 4 -26.80 16.60 10.70
N ILE A 5 -25.82 17.11 9.95
CA ILE A 5 -24.94 16.33 9.06
C ILE A 5 -23.69 15.89 9.83
N TYR A 6 -23.27 14.65 9.63
CA TYR A 6 -22.05 14.09 10.23
C TYR A 6 -21.23 13.35 9.18
N ALA A 7 -19.91 13.47 9.28
CA ALA A 7 -19.00 12.56 8.62
C ALA A 7 -18.99 11.21 9.35
N ASN A 8 -19.25 10.12 8.62
CA ASN A 8 -19.06 8.76 9.15
C ASN A 8 -17.63 8.32 8.85
N LEU A 9 -16.77 8.35 9.87
CA LEU A 9 -15.36 8.01 9.75
C LEU A 9 -15.13 6.52 10.01
N GLN A 10 -14.29 5.88 9.20
CA GLN A 10 -13.88 4.50 9.44
C GLN A 10 -13.23 4.39 10.83
N GLN A 11 -13.70 3.45 11.63
CA GLN A 11 -13.16 3.25 12.98
C GLN A 11 -11.79 2.58 12.89
N PHE A 12 -10.81 3.11 13.62
CA PHE A 12 -9.47 2.52 13.74
C PHE A 12 -9.47 1.26 14.62
N ASN A 13 -10.02 0.17 14.08
CA ASN A 13 -10.26 -1.10 14.78
C ASN A 13 -9.65 -2.27 13.98
N LYS A 14 -10.12 -3.50 14.24
CA LYS A 14 -9.61 -4.71 13.59
C LYS A 14 -10.11 -4.88 12.16
N GLU A 15 -11.22 -4.25 11.80
CA GLU A 15 -11.74 -4.22 10.42
C GLU A 15 -10.86 -3.30 9.57
N PHE A 16 -10.47 -2.13 10.11
CA PHE A 16 -9.51 -1.24 9.44
C PHE A 16 -8.19 -1.96 9.14
N THR A 17 -7.63 -2.70 10.10
CA THR A 17 -6.35 -3.40 9.86
C THR A 17 -6.51 -4.60 8.92
N ASP A 18 -7.69 -5.25 8.89
CA ASP A 18 -7.98 -6.32 7.94
C ASP A 18 -7.98 -5.80 6.50
N GLU A 19 -8.62 -4.65 6.29
CA GLU A 19 -8.76 -4.01 4.98
C GLU A 19 -7.45 -3.42 4.46
N TRP A 20 -6.69 -2.74 5.32
CA TRP A 20 -5.53 -1.96 4.89
C TRP A 20 -4.17 -2.63 5.14
N PHE A 21 -4.14 -3.70 5.95
CA PHE A 21 -2.91 -4.39 6.35
C PHE A 21 -3.01 -5.92 6.28
N ASP A 22 -4.08 -6.46 5.67
CA ASP A 22 -4.31 -7.89 5.50
C ASP A 22 -4.29 -8.68 6.82
N THR A 23 -4.64 -8.03 7.94
CA THR A 23 -4.63 -8.67 9.26
C THR A 23 -5.56 -8.02 10.27
N ARG A 24 -6.27 -8.84 11.05
CA ARG A 24 -7.09 -8.37 12.18
C ARG A 24 -6.26 -8.08 13.45
N GLY A 25 -4.96 -8.37 13.40
CA GLY A 25 -4.02 -8.22 14.51
C GLY A 25 -3.27 -6.88 14.53
N GLY A 26 -2.26 -6.81 15.39
CA GLY A 26 -1.40 -5.64 15.57
C GLY A 26 -1.83 -4.72 16.69
N VAL A 27 -0.94 -3.78 17.02
CA VAL A 27 -1.11 -2.84 18.12
C VAL A 27 -1.47 -1.48 17.56
N ARG A 28 -2.42 -0.79 18.18
CA ARG A 28 -2.97 0.47 17.67
C ARG A 28 -2.91 1.53 18.76
N TRP A 29 -2.41 2.72 18.44
CA TRP A 29 -2.43 3.89 19.32
C TRP A 29 -3.02 5.10 18.61
N LYS A 30 -3.54 6.02 19.42
CA LYS A 30 -3.89 7.38 19.02
C LYS A 30 -3.03 8.36 19.82
N VAL A 31 -2.52 9.39 19.15
CA VAL A 31 -1.90 10.56 19.78
C VAL A 31 -2.88 11.72 19.65
N PRO A 32 -3.69 12.03 20.69
CA PRO A 32 -4.75 13.02 20.59
C PRO A 32 -4.23 14.46 20.69
N ALA A 33 -5.02 15.40 20.21
CA ALA A 33 -4.85 16.83 20.41
C ALA A 33 -4.44 17.20 21.84
N GLY A 34 -3.44 18.08 21.96
CA GLY A 34 -3.00 18.64 23.25
C GLY A 34 -2.17 17.70 24.13
N ARG A 35 -1.91 16.46 23.70
CA ARG A 35 -0.94 15.54 24.34
C ARG A 35 0.29 15.34 23.45
N SER A 36 0.96 16.45 23.14
CA SER A 36 2.12 16.45 22.26
C SER A 36 3.21 15.50 22.77
N SER A 37 3.60 14.57 21.92
CA SER A 37 4.83 13.80 22.12
C SER A 37 5.73 13.87 20.90
N GLY A 38 5.19 14.16 19.71
CA GLY A 38 5.98 14.29 18.49
C GLY A 38 6.76 13.02 18.12
N MET A 39 6.53 11.89 18.77
CA MET A 39 7.42 10.71 18.73
C MET A 39 8.83 10.98 19.29
N ALA A 40 8.96 11.91 20.25
CA ALA A 40 10.19 12.19 20.97
C ALA A 40 10.50 11.13 22.02
N TYR A 41 11.78 10.79 22.14
CA TYR A 41 12.29 9.94 23.20
C TYR A 41 12.27 10.70 24.54
N GLN A 42 11.60 10.13 25.54
CA GLN A 42 11.41 10.73 26.86
C GLN A 42 12.10 9.90 27.95
N GLY A 43 13.16 9.17 27.60
CA GLY A 43 13.85 8.22 28.48
C GLY A 43 13.17 6.85 28.52
N ALA A 44 13.75 5.92 29.31
CA ALA A 44 13.26 4.54 29.40
C ALA A 44 12.03 4.36 30.32
N ASP A 45 11.67 5.37 31.12
CA ASP A 45 10.55 5.28 32.05
C ASP A 45 9.21 5.32 31.29
N LYS A 46 8.47 4.20 31.33
CA LYS A 46 7.16 4.04 30.70
C LYS A 46 6.14 5.09 31.14
N SER A 47 6.27 5.62 32.36
CA SER A 47 5.34 6.62 32.90
C SER A 47 5.42 7.98 32.19
N ASN A 48 6.46 8.23 31.39
CA ASN A 48 6.57 9.45 30.60
C ASN A 48 5.66 9.43 29.36
N TYR A 49 5.35 8.25 28.82
CA TYR A 49 4.66 8.05 27.53
C TYR A 49 3.13 8.10 27.64
N THR A 50 2.58 9.04 28.43
CA THR A 50 1.13 9.17 28.69
C THR A 50 0.33 9.79 27.54
N SER A 51 1.03 10.31 26.52
CA SER A 51 0.47 10.87 25.29
C SER A 51 -0.10 9.82 24.33
N TYR A 52 0.27 8.55 24.49
CA TYR A 52 -0.13 7.47 23.58
C TYR A 52 -1.34 6.72 24.13
N GLU A 53 -2.50 6.92 23.52
CA GLU A 53 -3.72 6.21 23.88
C GLU A 53 -3.81 4.87 23.13
N LEU A 54 -3.62 3.76 23.85
CA LEU A 54 -3.78 2.43 23.29
C LEU A 54 -5.25 2.18 22.85
N LYS A 55 -5.45 1.72 21.62
CA LYS A 55 -6.75 1.39 21.00
C LYS A 55 -6.93 -0.11 20.72
N SER A 56 -5.87 -0.90 20.87
CA SER A 56 -5.93 -2.37 20.86
C SER A 56 -5.96 -2.93 22.28
N LYS A 57 -6.10 -4.26 22.42
CA LYS A 57 -5.94 -4.91 23.72
C LYS A 57 -4.50 -4.70 24.23
N PRO A 58 -4.29 -4.43 25.53
CA PRO A 58 -2.95 -4.35 26.10
C PRO A 58 -2.15 -5.62 25.86
N SER A 59 -0.93 -5.47 25.34
CA SER A 59 0.13 -6.49 25.42
C SER A 59 1.26 -5.93 26.31
N GLY A 60 2.00 -6.81 27.01
CA GLY A 60 3.06 -6.37 27.92
C GLY A 60 4.21 -5.62 27.22
N ALA A 61 4.50 -5.97 25.96
CA ALA A 61 5.60 -5.43 25.17
C ALA A 61 5.23 -4.20 24.32
N ALA A 62 3.94 -3.94 24.05
CA ALA A 62 3.51 -2.88 23.12
C ALA A 62 4.14 -1.51 23.40
N LEU A 63 4.09 -1.05 24.65
CA LEU A 63 4.68 0.24 25.02
C LEU A 63 6.22 0.19 25.01
N GLU A 64 6.83 -0.96 25.30
CA GLU A 64 8.28 -1.12 25.22
C GLU A 64 8.77 -1.00 23.77
N ASP A 65 8.08 -1.64 22.82
CA ASP A 65 8.39 -1.55 21.40
C ASP A 65 8.26 -0.12 20.88
N LEU A 66 7.23 0.62 21.32
CA LEU A 66 7.06 2.02 20.95
C LEU A 66 8.21 2.89 21.50
N ILE A 67 8.60 2.68 22.77
CA ILE A 67 9.75 3.36 23.39
C ILE A 67 11.03 3.04 22.63
N ASP A 68 11.20 1.79 22.18
CA ASP A 68 12.34 1.36 21.39
C ASP A 68 12.41 2.11 20.06
N VAL A 69 11.30 2.23 19.33
CA VAL A 69 11.27 2.96 18.05
C VAL A 69 11.61 4.43 18.20
N VAL A 70 11.05 5.12 19.21
CA VAL A 70 11.35 6.55 19.41
C VAL A 70 12.77 6.77 19.96
N ARG A 71 13.32 5.80 20.71
CA ARG A 71 14.73 5.78 21.10
C ARG A 71 15.62 5.62 19.87
N LEU A 72 15.34 4.66 18.99
CA LEU A 72 16.09 4.43 17.75
C LEU A 72 16.07 5.68 16.85
N LEU A 73 14.91 6.33 16.69
CA LEU A 73 14.80 7.60 15.95
C LEU A 73 15.71 8.70 16.52
N HIS A 74 15.90 8.72 17.84
CA HIS A 74 16.75 9.68 18.53
C HIS A 74 18.25 9.33 18.44
N GLU A 75 18.59 8.05 18.64
CA GLU A 75 19.98 7.59 18.85
C GLU A 75 20.72 7.16 17.59
N ILE A 76 20.03 6.62 16.57
CA ILE A 76 20.68 6.21 15.32
C ILE A 76 21.36 7.44 14.69
N PRO A 77 22.62 7.37 14.22
CA PRO A 77 23.24 8.48 13.48
C PRO A 77 22.40 8.92 12.28
N VAL A 78 22.38 10.21 11.96
CA VAL A 78 21.49 10.75 10.90
C VAL A 78 21.77 10.09 9.55
N GLU A 79 23.03 9.82 9.26
CA GLU A 79 23.55 9.18 8.05
C GLU A 79 23.14 7.70 7.88
N ASP A 80 22.76 7.02 8.97
CA ASP A 80 22.38 5.60 8.98
C ASP A 80 20.87 5.40 9.12
N LEU A 81 20.13 6.49 9.41
CA LEU A 81 18.72 6.47 9.75
C LEU A 81 17.83 5.83 8.67
N ASP A 82 18.12 6.07 7.38
CA ASP A 82 17.38 5.48 6.26
C ASP A 82 17.49 3.95 6.20
N ARG A 83 18.59 3.39 6.68
CA ARG A 83 18.87 1.94 6.59
C ARG A 83 18.50 1.20 7.86
N GLU A 84 18.75 1.79 9.02
CA GLU A 84 18.62 1.10 10.31
C GLU A 84 17.22 1.22 10.91
N LEU A 85 16.48 2.30 10.61
CA LEU A 85 15.17 2.53 11.21
C LEU A 85 14.01 1.93 10.40
N ASP A 86 14.17 1.74 9.08
CA ASP A 86 13.05 1.38 8.20
C ASP A 86 12.39 0.04 8.55
N GLY A 87 13.17 -0.94 9.02
CA GLY A 87 12.65 -2.22 9.50
C GLY A 87 11.79 -2.13 10.76
N LYS A 88 11.83 -0.99 11.47
CA LYS A 88 11.09 -0.74 12.71
C LYS A 88 10.02 0.35 12.57
N LEU A 89 10.22 1.32 11.69
CA LEU A 89 9.27 2.39 11.38
C LEU A 89 9.23 2.56 9.86
N ASN A 90 8.05 2.45 9.27
CA ASN A 90 7.88 2.66 7.83
C ASN A 90 8.17 4.11 7.47
N LEU A 91 9.41 4.38 7.03
CA LEU A 91 9.88 5.74 6.78
C LEU A 91 9.15 6.35 5.59
N ASP A 92 8.83 5.56 4.57
CA ASP A 92 8.11 6.04 3.40
C ASP A 92 6.73 6.62 3.75
N ARG A 93 5.93 5.88 4.54
CA ARG A 93 4.62 6.34 5.01
C ARG A 93 4.72 7.53 5.95
N VAL A 94 5.75 7.60 6.80
CA VAL A 94 6.00 8.79 7.63
C VAL A 94 6.27 10.01 6.76
N LEU A 95 7.10 9.90 5.72
CA LEU A 95 7.39 11.02 4.83
C LEU A 95 6.15 11.45 4.04
N TRP A 96 5.30 10.51 3.61
CA TRP A 96 3.99 10.82 3.02
C TRP A 96 3.07 11.56 4.00
N PHE A 97 3.00 11.09 5.25
CA PHE A 97 2.24 11.74 6.31
C PHE A 97 2.70 13.19 6.54
N LEU A 98 4.01 13.41 6.69
CA LEU A 98 4.58 14.75 6.86
C LEU A 98 4.37 15.64 5.63
N ALA A 99 4.41 15.06 4.43
CA ALA A 99 4.18 15.79 3.19
C ALA A 99 2.71 16.24 3.09
N LEU A 100 1.75 15.38 3.42
CA LEU A 100 0.33 15.71 3.45
C LEU A 100 0.01 16.79 4.50
N ASP A 101 0.52 16.61 5.73
CA ASP A 101 0.36 17.56 6.85
C ASP A 101 0.85 18.97 6.47
N ASN A 102 1.98 19.06 5.76
CA ASN A 102 2.53 20.32 5.29
C ASN A 102 1.81 20.88 4.05
N VAL A 103 1.60 20.08 3.01
CA VAL A 103 1.03 20.55 1.73
C VAL A 103 -0.40 21.06 1.94
N LEU A 104 -1.20 20.34 2.73
CA LEU A 104 -2.58 20.71 3.04
C LEU A 104 -2.71 21.76 4.15
N LEU A 105 -1.60 22.22 4.73
CA LEU A 105 -1.57 23.17 5.85
C LEU A 105 -2.47 22.70 7.01
N ASP A 106 -2.17 21.53 7.57
CA ASP A 106 -2.86 20.99 8.73
C ASP A 106 -2.41 21.71 10.03
N MET A 107 -3.14 22.76 10.41
CA MET A 107 -2.70 23.70 11.46
C MET A 107 -2.88 23.17 12.89
N ASP A 108 -3.34 21.94 13.08
CA ASP A 108 -3.26 21.24 14.36
C ASP A 108 -2.69 19.82 14.34
N GLY A 109 -2.27 19.34 13.17
CA GLY A 109 -1.52 18.10 13.01
C GLY A 109 -0.06 18.13 13.52
N TYR A 110 0.79 17.31 12.88
CA TYR A 110 2.11 17.00 13.42
C TYR A 110 3.06 18.19 13.40
N HIS A 111 3.17 18.93 12.29
CA HIS A 111 4.13 20.03 12.19
C HIS A 111 3.87 21.16 13.20
N SER A 112 2.61 21.33 13.60
CA SER A 112 2.17 22.43 14.46
C SER A 112 2.12 22.05 15.94
N ARG A 113 1.66 20.83 16.27
CA ARG A 113 1.45 20.40 17.66
C ARG A 113 2.14 19.09 18.03
N GLY A 114 2.68 18.33 17.08
CA GLY A 114 3.20 16.99 17.33
C GLY A 114 2.13 16.02 17.87
N SER A 115 0.87 16.21 17.44
CA SER A 115 -0.32 15.43 17.82
C SER A 115 -1.19 15.13 16.59
N ASP A 116 -2.34 14.51 16.82
CA ASP A 116 -3.39 14.21 15.83
C ASP A 116 -2.93 13.26 14.72
N PHE A 117 -2.41 12.11 15.16
CA PHE A 117 -2.08 10.99 14.29
C PHE A 117 -2.35 9.66 14.98
N LEU A 118 -2.44 8.62 14.18
CA LEU A 118 -2.56 7.23 14.62
C LEU A 118 -1.24 6.51 14.39
N ILE A 119 -1.01 5.50 15.22
CA ILE A 119 0.13 4.59 15.10
C ILE A 119 -0.41 3.17 15.02
N TYR A 120 0.09 2.40 14.08
CA TYR A 120 -0.16 0.98 13.94
C TYR A 120 1.16 0.22 13.95
N GLN A 121 1.32 -0.77 14.82
CA GLN A 121 2.42 -1.73 14.76
C GLN A 121 1.88 -3.03 14.16
N ASP A 122 2.42 -3.41 13.02
CA ASP A 122 2.02 -4.64 12.35
C ASP A 122 2.47 -5.87 13.18
N PRO A 123 1.65 -6.93 13.29
CA PRO A 123 1.96 -8.07 14.15
C PRO A 123 3.00 -9.03 13.55
N LYS A 124 3.35 -8.90 12.28
CA LYS A 124 4.16 -9.87 11.55
C LYS A 124 5.63 -9.45 11.51
N PHE A 125 5.90 -8.19 11.19
CA PHE A 125 7.23 -7.60 11.11
C PHE A 125 7.54 -6.70 12.31
N GLY A 126 6.52 -6.28 13.07
CA GLY A 126 6.70 -5.35 14.19
C GLY A 126 7.06 -3.94 13.73
N ARG A 127 6.84 -3.61 12.45
CA ARG A 127 7.09 -2.31 11.82
C ARG A 127 5.95 -1.37 12.19
N PHE A 128 6.32 -0.16 12.59
CA PHE A 128 5.38 0.89 12.95
C PHE A 128 4.98 1.69 11.70
N HIS A 129 3.71 2.04 11.62
CA HIS A 129 3.11 2.86 10.57
C HIS A 129 2.43 4.07 11.22
N VAL A 130 2.68 5.26 10.68
CA VAL A 130 2.00 6.50 11.09
C VAL A 130 0.92 6.82 10.07
N LEU A 131 -0.25 7.23 10.56
CA LEU A 131 -1.42 7.52 9.74
C LEU A 131 -2.03 8.88 10.15
N PRO A 132 -2.53 9.66 9.19
CA PRO A 132 -3.20 10.93 9.47
C PRO A 132 -4.49 10.71 10.26
N TYR A 133 -4.84 11.68 11.09
CA TYR A 133 -6.07 11.69 11.88
C TYR A 133 -6.48 13.13 12.20
N ASP A 134 -7.78 13.37 12.37
CA ASP A 134 -8.33 14.68 12.76
C ASP A 134 -7.89 15.89 11.90
N SER A 135 -7.75 15.70 10.59
CA SER A 135 -7.30 16.75 9.66
C SER A 135 -8.36 17.82 9.33
N ASN A 136 -9.22 18.18 10.29
CA ASN A 136 -10.26 19.19 10.10
C ASN A 136 -9.74 20.63 10.11
N GLU A 137 -8.48 20.86 10.50
CA GLU A 137 -7.79 22.15 10.37
C GLU A 137 -6.82 22.18 9.19
N THR A 138 -7.08 21.38 8.15
CA THR A 138 -6.47 21.51 6.81
C THR A 138 -7.11 22.63 5.99
N PHE A 139 -6.51 22.96 4.85
CA PHE A 139 -6.95 24.03 3.95
C PHE A 139 -6.96 25.41 4.63
N ARG A 140 -5.99 25.66 5.52
CA ARG A 140 -5.88 26.90 6.32
C ARG A 140 -4.87 27.89 5.74
N LEU A 141 -4.78 29.07 6.36
CA LEU A 141 -3.73 30.05 6.06
C LEU A 141 -2.48 29.76 6.88
N ALA A 142 -1.31 30.07 6.33
CA ALA A 142 -0.08 30.01 7.11
C ALA A 142 -0.18 30.95 8.33
N GLY A 143 0.15 30.43 9.52
CA GLY A 143 0.18 31.21 10.77
C GLY A 143 -1.15 31.35 11.52
N SER A 144 -2.26 30.74 11.07
CA SER A 144 -3.57 30.83 11.75
C SER A 144 -3.71 29.96 13.03
N GLY A 145 -2.64 29.30 13.49
CA GLY A 145 -2.68 28.15 14.41
C GLY A 145 -2.56 28.39 15.93
N ARG A 146 -3.05 29.51 16.50
CA ARG A 146 -3.00 29.74 17.98
C ARG A 146 -4.36 29.87 18.69
N GLY A 147 -5.47 29.47 18.08
CA GLY A 147 -6.79 29.51 18.72
C GLY A 147 -7.36 28.13 19.04
N GLY A 148 -7.25 27.65 20.28
CA GLY A 148 -7.88 26.41 20.73
C GLY A 148 -9.42 26.39 20.60
N PRO A 149 -10.07 25.21 20.63
CA PRO A 149 -11.52 25.07 20.48
C PRO A 149 -12.24 25.52 21.76
N GLY A 150 -12.65 26.78 21.78
CA GLY A 150 -13.49 27.33 22.83
C GLY A 150 -14.32 28.46 22.25
N GLY A 151 -15.62 28.22 22.08
CA GLY A 151 -16.57 29.24 21.62
C GLY A 151 -16.45 30.51 22.47
N GLY A 152 -15.92 31.56 21.86
CA GLY A 152 -16.01 32.90 22.40
C GLY A 152 -17.46 33.37 22.37
N ARG A 153 -18.25 33.01 23.38
CA ARG A 153 -19.42 33.82 23.73
C ARG A 153 -18.87 35.13 24.28
N GLY A 154 -18.94 36.16 23.44
CA GLY A 154 -18.73 37.55 23.84
C GLY A 154 -19.53 37.84 25.10
N ARG A 155 -18.82 38.20 26.16
CA ARG A 155 -19.40 38.73 27.39
C ARG A 155 -19.80 40.18 27.08
N GLY A 156 -21.07 40.38 26.75
CA GLY A 156 -21.65 41.70 26.53
C GLY A 156 -23.17 41.62 26.65
N GLY A 157 -23.70 42.09 27.78
CA GLY A 157 -25.14 42.19 28.01
C GLY A 157 -25.50 41.94 29.47
N GLY A 158 -25.58 43.02 30.25
CA GLY A 158 -26.16 43.00 31.58
C GLY A 158 -27.68 42.86 31.56
N PHE A 159 -28.24 42.88 32.78
CA PHE A 159 -29.64 42.91 33.20
C PHE A 159 -30.30 41.58 33.61
N GLY A 160 -30.83 41.61 34.83
CA GLY A 160 -32.08 40.93 35.18
C GLY A 160 -31.95 39.77 36.16
N GLY A 161 -32.08 40.06 37.45
CA GLY A 161 -32.14 39.04 38.51
C GLY A 161 -33.45 38.24 38.55
N GLY A 162 -33.40 37.12 39.27
CA GLY A 162 -34.53 36.28 39.63
C GLY A 162 -34.03 35.00 40.27
N GLY A 163 -34.15 34.90 41.61
CA GLY A 163 -33.62 33.80 42.41
C GLY A 163 -34.48 32.54 42.41
N PHE A 164 -33.93 31.47 43.01
CA PHE A 164 -34.54 30.51 43.96
C PHE A 164 -33.53 29.35 44.23
N PRO A 165 -33.66 28.56 45.32
CA PRO A 165 -32.54 28.28 46.24
C PRO A 165 -32.31 26.78 46.58
N GLY A 166 -31.22 26.52 47.34
CA GLY A 166 -31.05 25.36 48.22
C GLY A 166 -30.24 24.19 47.62
N GLY A 167 -29.29 23.56 48.31
CA GLY A 167 -28.79 23.72 49.67
C GLY A 167 -27.74 22.65 50.03
N GLY A 168 -26.95 22.93 51.08
CA GLY A 168 -26.13 21.98 51.87
C GLY A 168 -24.77 21.59 51.27
N GLY A 169 -23.62 21.65 51.94
CA GLY A 169 -23.25 22.00 53.31
C GLY A 169 -21.72 21.92 53.45
N PHE A 170 -21.14 22.87 54.21
CA PHE A 170 -19.72 22.93 54.62
C PHE A 170 -19.47 22.09 55.90
N PRO A 171 -18.22 21.81 56.32
CA PRO A 171 -17.33 22.76 57.05
C PRO A 171 -15.88 22.76 56.50
N GLY A 172 -15.19 23.89 56.30
CA GLY A 172 -14.53 24.75 57.30
C GLY A 172 -13.00 24.48 57.31
N GLY A 173 -12.06 25.43 57.21
CA GLY A 173 -12.11 26.89 57.11
C GLY A 173 -10.70 27.49 56.90
N GLY A 174 -10.59 28.82 57.07
CA GLY A 174 -9.35 29.50 57.48
C GLY A 174 -8.53 30.19 56.39
N PHE A 175 -8.76 31.50 56.21
CA PHE A 175 -8.04 32.43 55.33
C PHE A 175 -6.59 32.72 55.77
N GLY A 176 -5.70 33.00 54.81
CA GLY A 176 -4.48 33.78 55.08
C GLY A 176 -3.48 33.87 53.92
N GLY A 177 -3.36 35.05 53.31
CA GLY A 177 -2.10 35.53 52.71
C GLY A 177 -1.96 35.43 51.19
N ARG A 178 -2.14 36.56 50.49
CA ARG A 178 -1.53 36.82 49.18
C ARG A 178 -0.02 37.09 49.37
N PRO A 179 0.86 36.47 48.57
CA PRO A 179 2.18 37.03 48.27
C PRO A 179 2.22 37.65 46.85
N PRO A 180 3.27 38.43 46.53
CA PRO A 180 3.18 39.64 45.74
C PRO A 180 3.36 39.44 44.23
N ALA A 181 2.92 40.46 43.49
CA ALA A 181 3.24 40.68 42.09
C ALA A 181 4.76 40.72 41.86
N ILE A 182 5.25 39.84 41.01
CA ILE A 182 6.52 39.96 40.28
C ILE A 182 6.11 40.48 38.89
N ARG A 183 6.09 41.80 38.67
CA ARG A 183 7.13 42.56 37.96
C ARG A 183 7.60 41.90 36.67
N ASP A 184 7.07 42.42 35.56
CA ASP A 184 7.73 42.69 34.29
C ASP A 184 8.86 41.73 33.91
N ALA A 185 8.49 40.63 33.26
CA ALA A 185 9.37 39.98 32.30
C ALA A 185 9.15 40.67 30.95
N PRO A 186 10.21 41.13 30.25
CA PRO A 186 10.05 41.84 28.99
C PRO A 186 9.43 40.91 27.96
N ASP A 187 8.56 41.46 27.12
CA ASP A 187 8.14 40.85 25.87
C ASP A 187 9.40 40.31 25.18
N ARG A 188 9.56 38.98 25.14
CA ARG A 188 10.48 38.36 24.19
C ARG A 188 9.87 38.66 22.83
N GLU A 189 10.40 39.69 22.18
CA GLU A 189 10.36 39.83 20.74
C GLU A 189 10.87 38.50 20.15
N ILE A 190 9.93 37.65 19.75
CA ILE A 190 10.22 36.60 18.78
C ILE A 190 10.60 37.37 17.52
N GLY A 191 11.88 37.25 17.15
CA GLY A 191 12.50 37.97 16.05
C GLY A 191 11.62 37.99 14.80
N GLY A 192 11.59 39.16 14.17
CA GLY A 192 10.81 39.41 12.96
C GLY A 192 11.12 38.42 11.85
N ALA A 193 10.27 37.40 11.73
CA ALA A 193 10.00 36.81 10.44
C ALA A 193 9.06 37.77 9.71
N THR A 194 9.56 38.40 8.65
CA THR A 194 8.72 39.03 7.63
C THR A 194 7.54 38.12 7.33
N GLN A 195 6.29 38.62 7.43
CA GLN A 195 5.14 37.85 6.97
C GLN A 195 5.44 37.36 5.54
N PRO A 196 5.20 36.07 5.20
CA PRO A 196 5.42 35.62 3.85
C PRO A 196 4.54 36.47 2.93
N ALA A 197 5.11 36.96 1.82
CA ALA A 197 4.37 37.72 0.81
C ALA A 197 3.16 36.95 0.24
N ASN A 198 3.05 35.64 0.55
CA ASN A 198 1.94 34.75 0.23
C ASN A 198 1.32 34.17 1.52
N ARG A 199 0.01 34.37 1.72
CA ARG A 199 -0.78 33.87 2.87
C ARG A 199 -0.89 32.34 2.98
N TYR A 200 -0.41 31.60 1.97
CA TYR A 200 -0.30 30.14 1.93
C TYR A 200 1.15 29.65 2.14
N GLY A 201 2.06 30.56 2.48
CA GLY A 201 3.51 30.32 2.49
C GLY A 201 4.05 29.68 3.76
N LEU A 202 3.77 28.39 3.96
CA LEU A 202 4.51 27.53 4.90
C LEU A 202 5.63 26.80 4.15
N SER A 203 6.87 26.94 4.62
CA SER A 203 8.00 26.19 4.06
C SER A 203 7.68 24.68 4.07
N PRO A 204 8.00 23.92 3.00
CA PRO A 204 7.95 22.46 3.03
C PRO A 204 8.76 21.86 4.19
N PHE A 205 9.76 22.58 4.70
CA PHE A 205 10.62 22.13 5.78
C PHE A 205 10.30 22.78 7.13
N ALA A 206 9.11 23.37 7.28
CA ALA A 206 8.69 23.96 8.54
C ALA A 206 8.75 22.92 9.68
N GLY A 207 9.52 23.23 10.73
CA GLY A 207 9.74 22.33 11.87
C GLY A 207 10.99 21.44 11.77
N GLU A 208 11.78 21.51 10.70
CA GLU A 208 13.02 20.71 10.54
C GLU A 208 14.10 21.02 11.58
N GLU A 209 14.08 22.19 12.22
CA GLU A 209 15.02 22.54 13.30
C GLU A 209 14.42 22.28 14.70
N ASN A 210 13.18 21.79 14.79
CA ASN A 210 12.49 21.61 16.06
C ASN A 210 12.74 20.20 16.62
N GLU A 211 13.61 20.09 17.62
CA GLU A 211 13.92 18.82 18.30
C GLU A 211 12.71 18.15 18.98
N SER A 212 11.65 18.91 19.28
CA SER A 212 10.39 18.34 19.78
C SER A 212 9.53 17.66 18.70
N LEU A 213 9.93 17.80 17.43
CA LEU A 213 9.30 17.17 16.26
C LEU A 213 10.33 16.27 15.54
N PRO A 214 10.81 15.20 16.19
CA PRO A 214 11.90 14.38 15.66
C PRO A 214 11.63 13.75 14.29
N LEU A 215 10.37 13.48 13.90
CA LEU A 215 10.10 12.98 12.54
C LEU A 215 10.45 14.03 11.48
N LEU A 216 10.26 15.32 11.76
CA LEU A 216 10.71 16.39 10.86
C LEU A 216 12.21 16.63 11.04
N ASN A 217 12.65 16.82 12.28
CA ASN A 217 14.01 17.24 12.57
C ASN A 217 15.08 16.20 12.18
N ARG A 218 14.86 14.93 12.53
CA ARG A 218 15.83 13.87 12.29
C ARG A 218 15.75 13.34 10.86
N LEU A 219 14.54 13.09 10.34
CA LEU A 219 14.40 12.51 9.01
C LEU A 219 14.82 13.51 7.92
N LEU A 220 14.49 14.80 8.05
CA LEU A 220 14.87 15.80 7.04
C LEU A 220 16.33 16.25 7.14
N ALA A 221 17.03 15.90 8.22
CA ALA A 221 18.49 16.04 8.34
C ALA A 221 19.25 14.96 7.55
N ASN A 222 18.64 13.78 7.30
CA ASN A 222 19.22 12.76 6.42
C ASN A 222 19.00 13.19 4.95
N PRO A 223 20.06 13.40 4.14
CA PRO A 223 19.91 13.88 2.76
C PRO A 223 19.06 13.00 1.86
N ARG A 224 19.11 11.66 2.06
CA ARG A 224 18.33 10.71 1.25
C ARG A 224 16.85 10.80 1.59
N LEU A 225 16.50 10.77 2.88
CA LEU A 225 15.12 10.92 3.34
C LEU A 225 14.56 12.31 3.00
N ARG A 226 15.37 13.37 3.09
CA ARG A 226 15.00 14.72 2.64
C ARG A 226 14.67 14.75 1.15
N SER A 227 15.49 14.14 0.31
CA SER A 227 15.23 14.09 -1.13
C SER A 227 13.95 13.31 -1.45
N ARG A 228 13.68 12.21 -0.73
CA ARG A 228 12.44 11.43 -0.82
C ARG A 228 11.23 12.26 -0.39
N TYR A 229 11.32 12.97 0.74
CA TYR A 229 10.28 13.90 1.18
C TYR A 229 9.94 14.95 0.11
N VAL A 230 10.97 15.55 -0.48
CA VAL A 230 10.82 16.53 -1.57
C VAL A 230 10.10 15.91 -2.77
N ALA A 231 10.45 14.68 -3.16
CA ALA A 231 9.75 13.97 -4.24
C ALA A 231 8.27 13.71 -3.93
N HIS A 232 7.94 13.38 -2.68
CA HIS A 232 6.55 13.21 -2.22
C HIS A 232 5.78 14.53 -2.28
N VAL A 233 6.38 15.62 -1.79
CA VAL A 233 5.79 16.98 -1.89
C VAL A 233 5.57 17.39 -3.34
N ARG A 234 6.53 17.14 -4.25
CA ARG A 234 6.34 17.36 -5.70
C ARG A 234 5.17 16.54 -6.23
N THR A 235 5.10 15.25 -5.88
CA THR A 235 4.02 14.36 -6.33
C THR A 235 2.65 14.88 -5.91
N ILE A 236 2.48 15.31 -4.66
CA ILE A 236 1.21 15.91 -4.20
C ILE A 236 0.95 17.22 -4.95
N THR A 237 1.97 18.08 -5.06
CA THR A 237 1.85 19.39 -5.70
C THR A 237 1.42 19.28 -7.16
N ASP A 238 2.07 18.40 -7.92
CA ASP A 238 1.88 18.28 -9.36
C ASP A 238 0.60 17.52 -9.72
N GLN A 239 0.31 16.43 -9.00
CA GLN A 239 -0.79 15.51 -9.37
C GLN A 239 -2.11 15.82 -8.66
N TRP A 240 -2.06 16.25 -7.40
CA TRP A 240 -3.24 16.30 -6.51
C TRP A 240 -3.65 17.71 -6.11
N LEU A 241 -2.69 18.59 -5.80
CA LEU A 241 -2.94 20.01 -5.53
C LEU A 241 -3.14 20.77 -6.85
N ASP A 242 -3.96 20.22 -7.74
CA ASP A 242 -4.41 20.80 -9.00
C ASP A 242 -5.92 21.02 -8.91
N TRP A 243 -6.41 22.18 -9.33
CA TRP A 243 -7.85 22.43 -9.33
C TRP A 243 -8.59 21.50 -10.31
N ASP A 244 -7.95 21.16 -11.43
CA ASP A 244 -8.55 20.26 -12.41
C ASP A 244 -8.66 18.82 -11.88
N THR A 245 -7.83 18.44 -10.90
CA THR A 245 -7.90 17.14 -10.20
C THR A 245 -8.86 17.19 -9.00
N ILE A 246 -8.67 18.14 -8.07
CA ILE A 246 -9.38 18.14 -6.79
C ILE A 246 -10.75 18.83 -6.85
N GLY A 247 -10.93 19.79 -7.75
CA GLY A 247 -12.19 20.54 -7.93
C GLY A 247 -13.38 19.62 -8.19
N PRO A 248 -13.31 18.68 -9.15
CA PRO A 248 -14.39 17.71 -9.37
C PRO A 248 -14.78 16.89 -8.12
N ILE A 249 -13.81 16.56 -7.27
CA ILE A 249 -14.04 15.80 -6.02
C ILE A 249 -14.76 16.67 -4.98
N ILE A 250 -14.31 17.92 -4.80
CA ILE A 250 -14.94 18.89 -3.89
C ILE A 250 -16.40 19.11 -4.30
N GLU A 251 -16.63 19.28 -5.60
CA GLU A 251 -17.95 19.54 -6.16
C GLU A 251 -18.88 18.34 -5.94
N GLN A 252 -18.36 17.12 -6.12
CA GLN A 252 -19.10 15.90 -5.82
C GLN A 252 -19.52 15.84 -4.34
N TYR A 253 -18.63 16.16 -3.40
CA TYR A 253 -18.97 16.19 -1.98
C TYR A 253 -19.95 17.31 -1.65
N ARG A 254 -19.79 18.51 -2.23
CA ARG A 254 -20.71 19.63 -2.04
C ARG A 254 -22.12 19.25 -2.51
N ASP A 255 -22.25 18.69 -3.71
CA ASP A 255 -23.53 18.28 -4.28
C ASP A 255 -24.18 17.15 -3.48
N LEU A 256 -23.39 16.20 -2.97
CA LEU A 256 -23.86 15.11 -2.14
C LEU A 256 -24.58 15.61 -0.87
N ILE A 257 -24.04 16.64 -0.21
CA ILE A 257 -24.55 17.10 1.09
C ILE A 257 -25.40 18.38 1.01
N ARG A 258 -25.46 19.06 -0.15
CA ARG A 258 -26.08 20.38 -0.32
C ARG A 258 -27.51 20.45 0.22
N ASN A 259 -28.37 19.50 -0.17
CA ASN A 259 -29.77 19.49 0.25
C ASN A 259 -29.93 19.29 1.75
N ASP A 260 -29.06 18.46 2.34
CA ASP A 260 -29.05 18.24 3.78
C ASP A 260 -28.58 19.52 4.50
N VAL A 261 -27.60 20.26 3.97
CA VAL A 261 -27.14 21.54 4.56
C VAL A 261 -28.27 22.57 4.54
N ILE A 262 -29.03 22.65 3.46
CA ILE A 262 -30.21 23.52 3.36
C ILE A 262 -31.23 23.18 4.45
N ALA A 263 -31.54 21.88 4.61
CA ALA A 263 -32.51 21.39 5.57
C ALA A 263 -32.03 21.43 7.03
N ASP A 264 -30.72 21.44 7.29
CA ASP A 264 -30.17 21.33 8.64
C ASP A 264 -30.52 22.54 9.51
N THR A 265 -31.29 22.32 10.58
CA THR A 265 -31.68 23.34 11.56
C THR A 265 -30.62 23.60 12.64
N ARG A 266 -29.51 22.85 12.62
CA ARG A 266 -28.39 22.91 13.59
C ARG A 266 -27.05 23.32 12.94
N LYS A 267 -27.07 23.70 11.65
CA LYS A 267 -25.86 24.12 10.92
C LYS A 267 -25.12 25.27 11.60
N LEU A 268 -23.79 25.17 11.63
CA LEU A 268 -22.89 26.17 12.20
C LEU A 268 -22.70 27.39 11.29
N HIS A 269 -22.90 27.20 9.99
CA HIS A 269 -22.78 28.21 8.95
C HIS A 269 -24.08 28.29 8.16
N SER A 270 -24.37 29.45 7.60
CA SER A 270 -25.51 29.63 6.70
C SER A 270 -25.32 28.84 5.41
N THR A 271 -26.43 28.55 4.72
CA THR A 271 -26.39 27.94 3.38
C THR A 271 -25.59 28.80 2.41
N SER A 272 -25.67 30.13 2.51
CA SER A 272 -24.89 31.01 1.64
C SER A 272 -23.39 30.90 1.90
N GLU A 273 -22.96 30.78 3.17
CA GLU A 273 -21.54 30.55 3.49
C GLU A 273 -21.06 29.19 2.99
N PHE A 274 -21.90 28.15 3.09
CA PHE A 274 -21.59 26.84 2.51
C PHE A 274 -21.38 26.90 0.99
N GLU A 275 -22.32 27.49 0.24
CA GLU A 275 -22.21 27.61 -1.22
C GLU A 275 -20.98 28.43 -1.64
N ASN A 276 -20.67 29.50 -0.89
CA ASN A 276 -19.54 30.38 -1.19
C ASN A 276 -18.19 29.81 -0.72
N SER A 277 -18.15 28.80 0.16
CA SER A 277 -16.92 28.28 0.78
C SER A 277 -15.88 27.69 -0.18
N VAL A 278 -16.29 27.38 -1.42
CA VAL A 278 -15.37 26.93 -2.47
C VAL A 278 -14.55 28.10 -3.02
N ASP A 279 -15.18 29.24 -3.27
CA ASP A 279 -14.59 30.37 -4.00
C ASP A 279 -14.20 31.54 -3.10
N GLN A 280 -14.78 31.64 -1.90
CA GLN A 280 -14.64 32.80 -1.00
C GLN A 280 -14.13 32.38 0.37
N ASP A 281 -13.34 33.27 0.96
CA ASP A 281 -12.88 33.12 2.34
C ASP A 281 -14.06 33.18 3.33
N GLY A 282 -14.00 32.34 4.35
CA GLY A 282 -14.96 32.37 5.45
C GLY A 282 -14.85 33.66 6.26
N THR A 283 -15.99 34.23 6.65
CA THR A 283 -16.08 35.51 7.38
C THR A 283 -16.06 35.38 8.91
N GLY A 284 -15.88 34.16 9.44
CA GLY A 284 -15.89 33.87 10.89
C GLY A 284 -14.53 34.07 11.59
N GLY A 285 -14.51 33.95 12.93
CA GLY A 285 -13.32 34.20 13.77
C GLY A 285 -12.12 33.26 13.57
N ARG A 286 -12.24 32.24 12.71
CA ARG A 286 -11.17 31.39 12.18
C ARG A 286 -11.20 31.38 10.65
N ALA A 287 -11.27 32.56 10.03
CA ALA A 287 -11.41 32.72 8.58
C ALA A 287 -10.52 31.74 7.81
N ALA A 288 -11.15 30.75 7.17
CA ALA A 288 -10.49 29.83 6.24
C ALA A 288 -10.50 30.47 4.85
N PRO A 289 -9.47 30.24 4.02
CA PRO A 289 -9.57 30.56 2.61
C PRO A 289 -10.67 29.74 1.93
N GLY A 290 -11.21 30.24 0.82
CA GLY A 290 -11.98 29.37 -0.07
C GLY A 290 -11.13 28.20 -0.56
N LEU A 291 -11.71 27.01 -0.75
CA LEU A 291 -10.96 25.81 -1.16
C LEU A 291 -10.22 26.00 -2.48
N LYS A 292 -10.82 26.67 -3.47
CA LYS A 292 -10.19 26.97 -4.75
C LYS A 292 -9.03 27.99 -4.62
N PRO A 293 -9.22 29.16 -3.99
CA PRO A 293 -8.10 30.04 -3.66
C PRO A 293 -6.95 29.35 -2.92
N PHE A 294 -7.26 28.46 -1.97
CA PHE A 294 -6.25 27.68 -1.27
C PHE A 294 -5.44 26.80 -2.23
N VAL A 295 -6.11 25.96 -3.03
CA VAL A 295 -5.43 25.02 -3.94
C VAL A 295 -4.51 25.78 -4.90
N LEU A 296 -5.02 26.83 -5.54
CA LEU A 296 -4.25 27.62 -6.50
C LEU A 296 -3.07 28.33 -5.83
N GLY A 297 -3.30 28.99 -4.70
CA GLY A 297 -2.27 29.78 -4.01
C GLY A 297 -1.20 28.91 -3.34
N ARG A 298 -1.58 27.75 -2.78
CA ARG A 298 -0.65 26.79 -2.19
C ARG A 298 0.16 26.06 -3.25
N ARG A 299 -0.46 25.65 -4.36
CA ARG A 299 0.26 25.06 -5.50
C ARG A 299 1.28 26.03 -6.06
N GLN A 300 0.88 27.28 -6.31
CA GLN A 300 1.81 28.32 -6.79
C GLN A 300 3.01 28.48 -5.86
N TYR A 301 2.78 28.60 -4.55
CA TYR A 301 3.86 28.73 -3.56
C TYR A 301 4.85 27.56 -3.63
N LEU A 302 4.35 26.32 -3.73
CA LEU A 302 5.19 25.13 -3.79
C LEU A 302 5.94 25.04 -5.12
N LEU A 303 5.30 25.36 -6.24
CA LEU A 303 5.95 25.39 -7.56
C LEU A 303 7.04 26.47 -7.67
N GLU A 304 6.98 27.53 -6.86
CA GLU A 304 7.99 28.58 -6.79
C GLU A 304 9.15 28.25 -5.83
N ASN A 305 9.02 27.20 -5.00
CA ASN A 305 10.02 26.82 -4.01
C ASN A 305 11.32 26.31 -4.68
N ALA A 306 12.47 26.87 -4.28
CA ALA A 306 13.75 26.57 -4.89
C ALA A 306 14.17 25.08 -4.78
N GLU A 307 13.89 24.43 -3.66
CA GLU A 307 14.22 23.01 -3.46
C GLU A 307 13.32 22.10 -4.30
N LEU A 308 12.03 22.42 -4.39
CA LEU A 308 11.10 21.69 -5.25
C LEU A 308 11.41 21.88 -6.75
N ARG A 309 11.99 23.01 -7.14
CA ARG A 309 12.38 23.30 -8.54
C ARG A 309 13.74 22.76 -8.97
N LYS A 310 14.53 22.19 -8.06
CA LYS A 310 15.84 21.63 -8.43
C LYS A 310 15.68 20.62 -9.57
N PRO A 311 16.50 20.72 -10.65
CA PRO A 311 16.52 19.73 -11.71
C PRO A 311 16.68 18.32 -11.15
N HIS A 312 15.93 17.36 -11.68
CA HIS A 312 15.96 15.97 -11.25
C HIS A 312 15.88 15.01 -12.46
N PRO A 313 16.30 13.74 -12.32
CA PRO A 313 16.15 12.74 -13.37
C PRO A 313 14.69 12.53 -13.80
N VAL A 314 14.48 11.93 -14.98
CA VAL A 314 13.13 11.62 -15.50
C VAL A 314 13.03 10.16 -15.94
N ILE A 315 12.30 9.34 -15.16
CA ILE A 315 12.03 7.94 -15.50
C ILE A 315 10.91 7.86 -16.55
N ARG A 316 11.28 7.67 -17.81
CA ARG A 316 10.36 7.69 -18.96
C ARG A 316 9.47 6.46 -19.00
N SER A 317 10.03 5.28 -18.82
CA SER A 317 9.33 3.99 -18.86
C SER A 317 9.81 3.09 -17.73
N LEU A 318 8.92 2.19 -17.32
CA LEU A 318 9.18 1.13 -16.36
C LEU A 318 8.41 -0.10 -16.84
N SER A 319 9.07 -1.24 -16.94
CA SER A 319 8.49 -2.51 -17.35
C SER A 319 9.09 -3.65 -16.54
N HIS A 320 8.43 -4.81 -16.58
CA HIS A 320 8.98 -6.05 -16.07
C HIS A 320 8.68 -7.21 -17.02
N GLU A 321 9.46 -8.27 -16.89
CA GLU A 321 9.27 -9.55 -17.55
C GLU A 321 9.48 -10.69 -16.53
N LEU A 322 8.71 -11.77 -16.66
CA LEU A 322 8.88 -12.98 -15.87
C LEU A 322 9.78 -13.96 -16.62
N LEU A 323 11.02 -14.11 -16.16
CA LEU A 323 11.97 -15.05 -16.75
C LEU A 323 11.88 -16.41 -16.06
N VAL A 324 11.93 -17.48 -16.85
CA VAL A 324 11.89 -18.86 -16.35
C VAL A 324 13.15 -19.15 -15.53
N SER A 325 12.98 -19.71 -14.33
CA SER A 325 14.11 -20.17 -13.51
C SER A 325 13.76 -21.43 -12.71
N LYS A 326 14.80 -22.20 -12.33
CA LYS A 326 14.65 -23.26 -11.33
C LYS A 326 14.17 -22.64 -10.02
N GLY A 327 13.01 -23.07 -9.53
CA GLY A 327 12.39 -22.52 -8.32
C GLY A 327 11.28 -21.48 -8.56
N GLY A 328 10.95 -21.14 -9.82
CA GLY A 328 9.80 -20.29 -10.15
C GLY A 328 10.06 -19.31 -11.29
N ARG A 329 9.79 -18.01 -11.08
CA ARG A 329 10.10 -16.94 -12.04
C ARG A 329 11.01 -15.89 -11.43
N VAL A 330 12.02 -15.47 -12.18
CA VAL A 330 12.77 -14.23 -11.90
C VAL A 330 11.94 -13.07 -12.43
N VAL A 331 11.80 -11.99 -11.64
CA VAL A 331 11.16 -10.76 -12.14
C VAL A 331 12.27 -9.83 -12.63
N GLN A 332 12.44 -9.74 -13.94
CA GLN A 332 13.36 -8.82 -14.58
C GLN A 332 12.70 -7.45 -14.68
N VAL A 333 13.32 -6.40 -14.14
CA VAL A 333 12.76 -5.04 -14.13
C VAL A 333 13.66 -4.10 -14.93
N ASN A 334 13.09 -3.41 -15.90
CA ASN A 334 13.79 -2.47 -16.76
C ASN A 334 13.17 -1.07 -16.66
N ALA A 335 14.00 -0.04 -16.61
CA ALA A 335 13.59 1.35 -16.52
C ALA A 335 14.43 2.23 -17.44
N THR A 336 13.80 3.05 -18.29
CA THR A 336 14.52 3.99 -19.15
C THR A 336 14.47 5.37 -18.53
N VAL A 337 15.63 5.98 -18.34
CA VAL A 337 15.78 7.35 -17.86
C VAL A 337 16.12 8.27 -19.04
N THR A 338 15.54 9.47 -19.04
CA THR A 338 15.74 10.50 -20.06
C THR A 338 15.95 11.86 -19.40
N GLY A 339 16.30 12.87 -20.19
CA GLY A 339 16.44 14.26 -19.76
C GLY A 339 17.89 14.67 -19.48
N ASP A 340 18.07 15.94 -19.11
CA ASP A 340 19.39 16.57 -19.00
C ASP A 340 20.09 16.32 -17.67
N VAL A 341 19.38 15.75 -16.68
CA VAL A 341 19.94 15.47 -15.34
C VAL A 341 20.42 14.03 -15.30
N PRO A 342 21.74 13.77 -15.18
CA PRO A 342 22.26 12.42 -15.11
C PRO A 342 21.77 11.67 -13.86
N THR A 343 21.47 10.40 -14.03
CA THR A 343 21.23 9.46 -12.93
C THR A 343 22.56 8.97 -12.38
N ALA A 344 22.85 9.33 -11.12
CA ALA A 344 24.04 8.86 -10.42
C ALA A 344 23.83 7.46 -9.83
N GLU A 345 22.60 7.15 -9.40
CA GLU A 345 22.23 5.86 -8.82
C GLU A 345 20.79 5.52 -9.23
N MET A 346 20.58 4.29 -9.70
CA MET A 346 19.27 3.74 -9.99
C MET A 346 19.02 2.55 -9.08
N LEU A 347 17.87 2.52 -8.41
CA LEU A 347 17.53 1.50 -7.43
C LEU A 347 16.20 0.85 -7.73
N LEU A 348 16.14 -0.45 -7.51
CA LEU A 348 14.92 -1.25 -7.47
C LEU A 348 14.60 -1.54 -6.00
N SER A 349 13.44 -1.07 -5.55
CA SER A 349 12.85 -1.45 -4.27
C SER A 349 11.77 -2.50 -4.51
N TYR A 350 11.85 -3.66 -3.86
CA TYR A 350 10.83 -4.70 -3.99
C TYR A 350 10.46 -5.36 -2.65
N SER A 351 9.26 -5.90 -2.57
CA SER A 351 8.75 -6.65 -1.44
C SER A 351 8.09 -7.95 -1.92
N LEU A 352 8.30 -9.02 -1.18
CA LEU A 352 7.81 -10.38 -1.51
C LEU A 352 6.53 -10.74 -0.76
N GLU A 353 6.13 -9.91 0.20
CA GLU A 353 4.99 -10.16 1.06
C GLU A 353 4.31 -8.84 1.40
N SER A 354 2.98 -8.84 1.51
CA SER A 354 2.24 -7.64 1.88
C SER A 354 2.74 -7.06 3.21
N ASN A 355 2.95 -5.74 3.24
CA ASN A 355 3.46 -4.95 4.38
C ASN A 355 4.88 -5.24 4.86
N ALA A 356 5.63 -6.14 4.21
CA ALA A 356 7.04 -6.33 4.53
C ALA A 356 7.88 -5.09 4.15
N PRO A 357 8.96 -4.78 4.89
CA PRO A 357 9.95 -3.82 4.44
C PRO A 357 10.45 -4.13 3.03
N PHE A 358 10.63 -3.10 2.22
CA PHE A 358 11.14 -3.28 0.86
C PHE A 358 12.65 -3.55 0.90
N ILE A 359 13.08 -4.55 0.14
CA ILE A 359 14.47 -4.85 -0.15
C ILE A 359 14.91 -3.92 -1.27
N VAL A 360 16.09 -3.30 -1.13
CA VAL A 360 16.65 -2.38 -2.11
C VAL A 360 17.86 -3.01 -2.78
N THR A 361 17.89 -2.99 -4.11
CA THR A 361 19.04 -3.39 -4.93
C THR A 361 19.35 -2.33 -5.97
N ALA A 362 20.61 -2.26 -6.40
CA ALA A 362 21.01 -1.41 -7.51
C ALA A 362 20.46 -1.94 -8.84
N MET A 363 20.21 -1.01 -9.77
CA MET A 363 19.99 -1.29 -11.19
C MET A 363 21.16 -0.75 -12.00
N PHE A 364 21.48 -1.41 -13.10
CA PHE A 364 22.68 -1.14 -13.90
C PHE A 364 22.34 -0.79 -15.35
N ASP A 365 23.12 0.13 -15.92
CA ASP A 365 23.20 0.49 -17.35
C ASP A 365 24.64 0.18 -17.82
N ASP A 366 24.98 -1.10 -17.81
CA ASP A 366 26.31 -1.65 -18.07
C ASP A 366 26.41 -2.48 -19.34
N GLY A 367 25.30 -2.71 -20.07
CA GLY A 367 25.25 -3.60 -21.22
C GLY A 367 25.19 -5.08 -20.83
N GLU A 368 25.02 -5.35 -19.53
CA GLU A 368 24.75 -6.66 -18.93
C GLU A 368 23.34 -6.62 -18.29
N HIS A 369 23.00 -7.55 -17.40
CA HIS A 369 21.73 -7.51 -16.64
C HIS A 369 20.42 -7.39 -17.45
N HIS A 370 20.46 -7.65 -18.76
CA HIS A 370 19.35 -7.47 -19.71
C HIS A 370 18.89 -6.00 -19.87
N ASP A 371 19.82 -5.05 -19.79
CA ASP A 371 19.55 -3.61 -19.93
C ASP A 371 19.65 -3.06 -21.35
N GLY A 372 20.39 -3.71 -22.26
CA GLY A 372 20.59 -3.21 -23.62
C GLY A 372 22.05 -2.87 -23.88
N ALA A 373 22.32 -1.67 -24.41
CA ALA A 373 23.68 -1.21 -24.65
C ALA A 373 24.14 -0.32 -23.49
N LYS A 374 25.38 -0.52 -23.03
CA LYS A 374 25.97 0.29 -21.97
C LYS A 374 25.85 1.81 -22.24
N GLY A 375 25.30 2.53 -21.28
CA GLY A 375 25.14 3.97 -21.29
C GLY A 375 24.02 4.46 -22.21
N ASP A 376 23.06 3.61 -22.56
CA ASP A 376 21.92 4.00 -23.39
C ASP A 376 20.75 4.63 -22.59
N GLY A 377 20.88 4.68 -21.26
CA GLY A 377 19.88 5.21 -20.34
C GLY A 377 18.85 4.18 -19.89
N THR A 378 18.99 2.92 -20.29
CA THR A 378 18.19 1.80 -19.79
C THR A 378 18.90 1.13 -18.64
N TYR A 379 18.21 1.04 -17.51
CA TYR A 379 18.71 0.38 -16.31
C TYR A 379 17.92 -0.90 -16.07
N ALA A 380 18.61 -1.94 -15.60
CA ALA A 380 17.98 -3.21 -15.30
C ALA A 380 18.45 -3.82 -13.97
N ALA A 381 17.55 -4.58 -13.33
CA ALA A 381 17.84 -5.45 -12.20
C ALA A 381 16.86 -6.60 -12.14
N SER A 382 17.26 -7.68 -11.47
CA SER A 382 16.43 -8.88 -11.32
C SER A 382 16.03 -9.09 -9.85
N ILE A 383 14.77 -9.42 -9.62
CA ILE A 383 14.29 -9.94 -8.34
C ILE A 383 14.50 -11.46 -8.36
N PRO A 384 15.12 -12.06 -7.33
CA PRO A 384 15.43 -13.49 -7.30
C PRO A 384 14.20 -14.39 -7.55
N PRO A 385 14.39 -15.64 -7.99
CA PRO A 385 13.29 -16.54 -8.34
C PRO A 385 12.22 -16.63 -7.25
N GLN A 386 10.96 -16.36 -7.63
CA GLN A 386 9.80 -16.45 -6.76
C GLN A 386 8.89 -17.60 -7.16
N PRO A 387 8.30 -18.35 -6.21
CA PRO A 387 7.38 -19.45 -6.51
C PRO A 387 6.13 -19.00 -7.27
N ILE A 388 5.57 -19.89 -8.10
CA ILE A 388 4.29 -19.63 -8.78
C ILE A 388 3.17 -19.40 -7.77
N GLY A 389 2.36 -18.37 -8.00
CA GLY A 389 1.28 -17.92 -7.13
C GLY A 389 1.71 -16.99 -5.99
N SER A 390 2.98 -16.56 -5.97
CA SER A 390 3.43 -15.45 -5.11
C SER A 390 3.13 -14.10 -5.77
N ASP A 391 3.10 -13.04 -4.96
CA ASP A 391 2.98 -11.66 -5.44
C ASP A 391 4.25 -10.89 -5.08
N VAL A 392 4.79 -10.17 -6.06
CA VAL A 392 5.92 -9.27 -5.87
C VAL A 392 5.44 -7.83 -6.03
N ALA A 393 5.74 -6.96 -5.07
CA ALA A 393 5.51 -5.53 -5.19
C ALA A 393 6.83 -4.82 -5.48
N TYR A 394 6.89 -3.89 -6.43
CA TYR A 394 8.12 -3.13 -6.69
C TYR A 394 7.88 -1.68 -7.16
N TYR A 395 8.89 -0.84 -6.93
CA TYR A 395 9.04 0.48 -7.52
C TYR A 395 10.53 0.79 -7.73
N VAL A 396 10.82 1.79 -8.54
CA VAL A 396 12.20 2.22 -8.81
C VAL A 396 12.45 3.65 -8.37
N GLU A 397 13.70 3.97 -8.09
CA GLU A 397 14.19 5.28 -7.66
C GLU A 397 15.39 5.69 -8.52
N ALA A 398 15.34 6.87 -9.15
CA ALA A 398 16.48 7.48 -9.83
C ALA A 398 16.98 8.68 -9.04
N ARG A 399 18.24 8.64 -8.61
CA ARG A 399 18.90 9.68 -7.83
C ARG A 399 19.86 10.49 -8.69
N SER A 400 19.85 11.80 -8.53
CA SER A 400 20.88 12.67 -9.07
C SER A 400 22.18 12.56 -8.26
N ASN A 401 23.23 13.24 -8.71
CA ASN A 401 24.45 13.44 -7.93
C ASN A 401 24.19 14.22 -6.62
N SER A 402 25.23 14.30 -5.78
CA SER A 402 25.22 15.00 -4.49
C SER A 402 24.97 16.51 -4.60
N ASP A 403 25.34 17.14 -5.72
CA ASP A 403 25.18 18.58 -5.90
C ASP A 403 23.70 18.96 -6.00
N LEU A 404 22.92 18.17 -6.73
CA LEU A 404 21.48 18.36 -6.86
C LEU A 404 20.72 17.71 -5.68
N SER A 405 21.16 16.54 -5.22
CA SER A 405 20.51 15.77 -4.14
C SER A 405 19.00 15.61 -4.34
N THR A 406 18.59 15.33 -5.57
CA THR A 406 17.19 15.08 -5.96
C THR A 406 16.96 13.62 -6.28
N THR A 407 15.73 13.17 -6.08
CA THR A 407 15.29 11.83 -6.43
C THR A 407 13.92 11.86 -7.10
N VAL A 408 13.63 10.84 -7.90
CA VAL A 408 12.32 10.60 -8.52
C VAL A 408 11.98 9.12 -8.42
N PHE A 409 10.71 8.82 -8.19
CA PHE A 409 10.21 7.45 -8.07
C PHE A 409 9.29 7.09 -9.23
N LYS A 410 9.27 5.80 -9.58
CA LYS A 410 8.25 5.25 -10.46
C LYS A 410 7.77 3.88 -9.95
N PRO A 411 6.48 3.72 -9.63
CA PRO A 411 5.46 4.77 -9.50
C PRO A 411 5.80 5.81 -8.42
N ALA A 412 5.24 7.01 -8.55
CA ALA A 412 5.59 8.16 -7.69
C ALA A 412 5.14 7.96 -6.22
N GLN A 413 4.12 7.12 -5.99
CA GLN A 413 3.54 6.79 -4.69
C GLN A 413 4.30 5.68 -3.93
N THR A 414 5.46 5.25 -4.44
CA THR A 414 6.43 4.39 -3.71
C THR A 414 5.79 3.13 -3.10
N GLU A 415 5.92 2.88 -1.79
CA GLU A 415 5.45 1.63 -1.17
C GLU A 415 3.93 1.44 -1.33
N VAL A 416 3.16 2.53 -1.25
CA VAL A 416 1.68 2.47 -1.31
C VAL A 416 1.19 2.24 -2.74
N GLY A 417 1.90 2.80 -3.74
CA GLY A 417 1.56 2.63 -5.15
C GLY A 417 2.36 1.59 -5.90
N ALA A 418 3.17 0.78 -5.20
CA ALA A 418 4.09 -0.17 -5.82
C ALA A 418 3.36 -1.08 -6.84
N ILE A 419 4.02 -1.34 -7.97
CA ILE A 419 3.50 -2.24 -9.00
C ILE A 419 3.47 -3.65 -8.42
N ARG A 420 2.31 -4.29 -8.47
CA ARG A 420 2.14 -5.69 -8.06
C ARG A 420 2.24 -6.60 -9.29
N VAL A 421 3.14 -7.56 -9.22
CA VAL A 421 3.42 -8.58 -10.23
C VAL A 421 3.01 -9.93 -9.65
N PRO A 422 1.87 -10.50 -10.08
CA PRO A 422 1.56 -11.87 -9.76
C PRO A 422 2.54 -12.79 -10.50
N VAL A 423 3.19 -13.68 -9.77
CA VAL A 423 4.15 -14.62 -10.33
C VAL A 423 3.41 -15.82 -10.89
N GLU A 424 3.11 -15.77 -12.18
CA GLU A 424 2.29 -16.76 -12.87
C GLU A 424 3.09 -17.53 -13.92
N LEU A 425 2.49 -18.62 -14.41
CA LEU A 425 3.00 -19.31 -15.59
C LEU A 425 2.40 -18.68 -16.84
N ASP A 426 3.21 -18.58 -17.89
CA ASP A 426 2.73 -18.19 -19.21
C ASP A 426 1.80 -19.27 -19.75
N VAL A 427 0.76 -18.87 -20.46
CA VAL A 427 -0.13 -19.79 -21.18
C VAL A 427 0.35 -19.87 -22.62
N ALA A 428 0.56 -21.09 -23.12
CA ALA A 428 0.93 -21.27 -24.51
C ALA A 428 -0.21 -20.85 -25.44
N ASP A 429 0.09 -20.11 -26.51
CA ASP A 429 -0.90 -19.69 -27.51
C ASP A 429 -1.60 -20.89 -28.19
N HIS A 430 -0.89 -22.02 -28.27
CA HIS A 430 -1.37 -23.27 -28.84
C HIS A 430 -0.70 -24.46 -28.16
N SER A 431 -1.44 -25.56 -27.97
CA SER A 431 -0.89 -26.85 -27.62
C SER A 431 -1.34 -27.93 -28.59
N ALA A 432 -0.39 -28.72 -29.10
CA ALA A 432 -0.70 -29.91 -29.88
C ALA A 432 -1.38 -30.99 -29.02
N ILE A 433 -1.02 -31.06 -27.74
CA ILE A 433 -1.56 -32.01 -26.77
C ILE A 433 -2.63 -31.33 -25.95
N VAL A 434 -3.84 -31.86 -26.00
CA VAL A 434 -4.97 -31.35 -25.24
C VAL A 434 -5.41 -32.37 -24.21
N ILE A 435 -5.94 -31.89 -23.08
CA ILE A 435 -6.66 -32.70 -22.13
C ILE A 435 -8.03 -32.99 -22.77
N ASN A 436 -8.21 -34.22 -23.26
CA ASN A 436 -9.41 -34.62 -23.98
C ASN A 436 -10.60 -34.76 -23.04
N GLU A 437 -10.44 -35.55 -21.99
CA GLU A 437 -11.43 -35.75 -20.94
C GLU A 437 -10.78 -36.22 -19.62
N VAL A 438 -11.51 -36.06 -18.52
CA VAL A 438 -11.13 -36.55 -17.19
C VAL A 438 -12.29 -37.31 -16.55
N MET A 439 -11.97 -38.35 -15.78
CA MET A 439 -12.90 -39.12 -14.96
C MET A 439 -12.43 -39.07 -13.49
N PRO A 440 -12.92 -38.11 -12.69
CA PRO A 440 -12.54 -37.98 -11.28
C PRO A 440 -13.23 -38.96 -10.31
N SER A 441 -14.01 -39.92 -10.83
CA SER A 441 -14.65 -40.95 -10.01
C SER A 441 -15.11 -42.09 -10.91
N ASN A 442 -14.21 -43.04 -11.11
CA ASN A 442 -14.44 -44.26 -11.86
C ASN A 442 -14.85 -45.39 -10.90
N GLN A 443 -15.90 -46.14 -11.22
CA GLN A 443 -16.30 -47.34 -10.48
C GLN A 443 -16.63 -48.50 -11.42
N THR A 444 -17.05 -48.21 -12.65
CA THR A 444 -17.54 -49.24 -13.58
C THR A 444 -17.08 -49.09 -15.02
N THR A 445 -16.38 -48.00 -15.38
CA THR A 445 -16.15 -47.66 -16.79
C THR A 445 -15.00 -48.46 -17.42
N ILE A 446 -13.77 -48.27 -16.94
CA ILE A 446 -12.57 -48.99 -17.38
C ILE A 446 -11.68 -49.32 -16.19
N GLN A 447 -10.97 -50.44 -16.26
CA GLN A 447 -9.98 -50.82 -15.27
C GLN A 447 -8.58 -50.35 -15.70
N ASP A 448 -7.75 -50.04 -14.72
CA ASP A 448 -6.31 -49.90 -14.90
C ASP A 448 -5.65 -51.26 -15.23
N PRO A 449 -4.34 -51.29 -15.57
CA PRO A 449 -3.63 -52.55 -15.82
C PRO A 449 -3.59 -53.54 -14.66
N GLN A 450 -3.88 -53.09 -13.43
CA GLN A 450 -3.88 -53.87 -12.20
C GLN A 450 -5.27 -54.45 -11.89
N GLY A 451 -6.32 -53.95 -12.55
CA GLY A 451 -7.69 -54.39 -12.43
C GLY A 451 -8.58 -53.48 -11.59
N ASP A 452 -8.09 -52.32 -11.17
CA ASP A 452 -8.78 -51.36 -10.32
C ASP A 452 -9.48 -50.27 -11.14
N PHE A 453 -10.57 -49.72 -10.62
CA PHE A 453 -11.33 -48.65 -11.26
C PHE A 453 -10.85 -47.29 -10.74
N ASP A 454 -9.65 -46.87 -11.15
CA ASP A 454 -9.09 -45.59 -10.72
C ASP A 454 -9.54 -44.42 -11.58
N ASP A 455 -9.41 -43.22 -10.99
CA ASP A 455 -9.61 -41.96 -11.71
C ASP A 455 -8.60 -41.88 -12.85
N TRP A 456 -8.98 -41.19 -13.93
CA TRP A 456 -8.10 -41.10 -15.08
C TRP A 456 -8.23 -39.78 -15.84
N VAL A 457 -7.14 -39.46 -16.52
CA VAL A 457 -6.98 -38.33 -17.43
C VAL A 457 -6.71 -38.90 -18.81
N GLU A 458 -7.39 -38.40 -19.82
CA GLU A 458 -7.05 -38.69 -21.20
C GLU A 458 -6.47 -37.46 -21.90
N LEU A 459 -5.32 -37.66 -22.53
CA LEU A 459 -4.68 -36.71 -23.42
C LEU A 459 -4.89 -37.12 -24.87
N HIS A 460 -4.99 -36.14 -25.76
CA HIS A 460 -5.12 -36.34 -27.19
C HIS A 460 -4.12 -35.47 -27.95
N ASN A 461 -3.41 -36.08 -28.91
CA ASN A 461 -2.60 -35.33 -29.86
C ASN A 461 -3.46 -34.84 -31.02
N SER A 462 -3.84 -33.57 -30.96
CA SER A 462 -4.68 -32.91 -31.95
C SER A 462 -3.95 -32.43 -33.20
N SER A 463 -2.63 -32.62 -33.27
CA SER A 463 -1.79 -32.23 -34.41
C SER A 463 -1.61 -33.35 -35.44
N ASP A 464 -0.96 -33.02 -36.55
CA ASP A 464 -0.55 -33.94 -37.62
C ASP A 464 0.90 -34.45 -37.46
N ALA A 465 1.56 -34.12 -36.35
CA ALA A 465 2.93 -34.54 -36.03
C ALA A 465 2.97 -35.51 -34.83
N VAL A 466 4.03 -36.33 -34.76
CA VAL A 466 4.34 -37.10 -33.55
C VAL A 466 4.86 -36.15 -32.49
N VAL A 467 4.31 -36.23 -31.27
CA VAL A 467 4.69 -35.37 -30.15
C VAL A 467 5.22 -36.22 -29.00
N SER A 468 6.41 -35.89 -28.51
CA SER A 468 6.92 -36.47 -27.27
C SER A 468 6.31 -35.76 -26.07
N LEU A 469 5.97 -36.51 -25.02
CA LEU A 469 5.57 -35.98 -23.70
C LEU A 469 6.69 -36.03 -22.66
N SER A 470 7.81 -36.70 -22.93
CA SER A 470 8.96 -36.84 -22.02
C SER A 470 9.39 -35.53 -21.37
N GLY A 471 9.23 -35.40 -20.06
CA GLY A 471 9.63 -34.20 -19.32
C GLY A 471 8.56 -33.10 -19.21
N MET A 472 7.40 -33.24 -19.86
CA MET A 472 6.20 -32.45 -19.55
C MET A 472 5.65 -32.85 -18.18
N PHE A 473 4.71 -32.08 -17.64
CA PHE A 473 4.10 -32.36 -16.33
C PHE A 473 2.57 -32.34 -16.37
N LEU A 474 1.94 -33.14 -15.51
CA LEU A 474 0.54 -32.97 -15.10
C LEU A 474 0.47 -32.49 -13.66
N THR A 475 -0.50 -31.62 -13.39
CA THR A 475 -0.77 -31.13 -12.04
C THR A 475 -2.25 -30.79 -11.84
N ASP A 476 -2.75 -31.09 -10.66
CA ASP A 476 -4.05 -30.65 -10.14
C ASP A 476 -3.97 -29.28 -9.42
N THR A 477 -2.76 -28.69 -9.33
CA THR A 477 -2.55 -27.42 -8.63
C THR A 477 -1.39 -26.61 -9.20
N LEU A 478 -1.67 -25.37 -9.61
CA LEU A 478 -0.62 -24.44 -10.09
C LEU A 478 0.34 -23.98 -8.97
N LYS A 479 0.06 -24.30 -7.70
CA LYS A 479 1.03 -24.11 -6.60
C LYS A 479 2.19 -25.11 -6.66
N GLN A 480 2.00 -26.24 -7.35
CA GLN A 480 3.02 -27.24 -7.63
C GLN A 480 2.93 -27.58 -9.12
N PRO A 481 3.38 -26.69 -10.02
CA PRO A 481 3.15 -26.87 -11.45
C PRO A 481 3.84 -28.11 -12.02
N ARG A 482 4.89 -28.59 -11.34
CA ARG A 482 5.72 -29.74 -11.73
C ARG A 482 5.42 -30.98 -10.90
N LYS A 483 4.15 -31.22 -10.55
CA LYS A 483 3.74 -32.23 -9.56
C LYS A 483 4.02 -33.66 -10.00
N TRP A 484 3.67 -34.02 -11.24
CA TRP A 484 3.97 -35.33 -11.82
C TRP A 484 4.58 -35.16 -13.21
N GLN A 485 5.77 -35.74 -13.42
CA GLN A 485 6.49 -35.64 -14.68
C GLN A 485 6.24 -36.88 -15.55
N PHE A 486 5.98 -36.68 -16.84
CA PHE A 486 5.88 -37.79 -17.78
C PHE A 486 7.23 -38.52 -17.90
N PRO A 487 7.22 -39.87 -17.87
CA PRO A 487 8.43 -40.66 -18.10
C PRO A 487 9.11 -40.36 -19.44
N ALA A 488 10.39 -40.73 -19.53
CA ALA A 488 11.10 -40.74 -20.80
C ALA A 488 10.38 -41.63 -21.83
N ASP A 489 10.53 -41.29 -23.10
CA ASP A 489 10.05 -42.04 -24.28
C ASP A 489 8.53 -42.13 -24.49
N VAL A 490 7.71 -41.47 -23.67
CA VAL A 490 6.28 -41.33 -23.96
C VAL A 490 6.09 -40.44 -25.19
N VAL A 491 5.48 -41.01 -26.25
CA VAL A 491 5.19 -40.33 -27.52
C VAL A 491 3.75 -40.61 -27.94
N LEU A 492 3.09 -39.59 -28.50
CA LEU A 492 1.76 -39.71 -29.11
C LEU A 492 1.86 -39.40 -30.61
N LYS A 493 1.43 -40.32 -31.46
CA LYS A 493 1.27 -40.06 -32.90
C LYS A 493 0.07 -39.16 -33.18
N PRO A 494 -0.06 -38.64 -34.41
CA PRO A 494 -1.22 -37.84 -34.80
C PRO A 494 -2.55 -38.54 -34.49
N GLY A 495 -3.43 -37.85 -33.77
CA GLY A 495 -4.75 -38.36 -33.39
C GLY A 495 -4.77 -39.47 -32.33
N GLU A 496 -3.61 -39.85 -31.75
CA GLU A 496 -3.57 -40.84 -30.68
C GLU A 496 -4.07 -40.26 -29.35
N TYR A 497 -4.68 -41.13 -28.55
CA TYR A 497 -5.17 -40.86 -27.20
C TYR A 497 -4.32 -41.62 -26.18
N LEU A 498 -4.04 -40.99 -25.05
CA LEU A 498 -3.26 -41.58 -23.96
C LEU A 498 -3.99 -41.42 -22.63
N ILE A 499 -4.15 -42.54 -21.92
CA ILE A 499 -4.69 -42.54 -20.56
C ILE A 499 -3.55 -42.46 -19.54
N VAL A 500 -3.71 -41.58 -18.56
CA VAL A 500 -2.93 -41.50 -17.33
C VAL A 500 -3.88 -41.73 -16.16
N TRP A 501 -3.62 -42.76 -15.36
CA TRP A 501 -4.36 -43.05 -14.13
C TRP A 501 -3.95 -42.05 -13.05
N ALA A 502 -4.91 -41.50 -12.32
CA ALA A 502 -4.69 -40.53 -11.26
C ALA A 502 -5.07 -41.17 -9.94
N ASP A 503 -4.16 -41.95 -9.38
CA ASP A 503 -4.41 -42.87 -8.27
C ASP A 503 -3.44 -42.72 -7.09
N GLN A 504 -2.50 -41.77 -7.16
CA GLN A 504 -1.41 -41.59 -6.21
C GLN A 504 -0.35 -42.71 -6.21
N ASP A 505 -0.29 -43.55 -7.24
CA ASP A 505 0.70 -44.64 -7.36
C ASP A 505 1.69 -44.43 -8.51
N ALA A 506 2.52 -43.39 -8.41
CA ALA A 506 3.50 -43.08 -9.46
C ALA A 506 4.58 -44.16 -9.69
N ASP A 507 4.67 -45.16 -8.82
CA ASP A 507 5.63 -46.26 -8.88
C ASP A 507 5.02 -47.55 -9.48
N ALA A 508 3.78 -47.50 -9.98
CA ALA A 508 3.11 -48.62 -10.61
C ALA A 508 3.95 -49.25 -11.74
N THR A 509 4.01 -50.59 -11.75
CA THR A 509 4.89 -51.35 -12.67
C THR A 509 4.38 -51.46 -14.11
N SER A 510 3.14 -51.07 -14.37
CA SER A 510 2.48 -51.13 -15.68
C SER A 510 1.51 -49.96 -15.82
N GLY A 511 1.44 -49.34 -16.99
CA GLY A 511 0.62 -48.14 -17.22
C GLY A 511 1.33 -46.84 -16.84
N LEU A 512 0.63 -45.71 -17.04
CA LEU A 512 1.07 -44.40 -16.56
C LEU A 512 0.18 -44.00 -15.39
N HIS A 513 0.76 -43.82 -14.22
CA HIS A 513 0.07 -43.51 -12.98
C HIS A 513 0.64 -42.22 -12.38
N ALA A 514 -0.24 -41.28 -12.07
CA ALA A 514 0.10 -39.96 -11.57
C ALA A 514 0.23 -39.95 -10.04
N SER A 515 1.08 -39.09 -9.51
CA SER A 515 1.32 -38.94 -8.06
C SER A 515 0.16 -38.24 -7.31
N PHE A 516 -1.01 -38.13 -7.92
CA PHE A 516 -2.20 -37.46 -7.39
C PHE A 516 -3.48 -38.17 -7.82
N LYS A 517 -4.56 -37.95 -7.06
CA LYS A 517 -5.94 -38.35 -7.37
C LYS A 517 -6.75 -37.13 -7.76
N LEU A 518 -7.84 -37.33 -8.48
CA LEU A 518 -8.74 -36.24 -8.86
C LEU A 518 -9.90 -36.11 -7.84
N ALA A 519 -10.33 -34.88 -7.60
CA ALA A 519 -11.51 -34.56 -6.83
C ALA A 519 -12.73 -34.39 -7.74
N LYS A 520 -13.86 -34.96 -7.32
CA LYS A 520 -15.15 -34.82 -8.02
C LYS A 520 -15.65 -33.39 -8.13
N GLU A 521 -15.21 -32.47 -7.27
CA GLU A 521 -15.75 -31.11 -7.17
C GLU A 521 -14.66 -30.05 -7.01
N LYS A 522 -14.88 -28.89 -7.64
CA LYS A 522 -14.08 -27.66 -7.52
C LYS A 522 -12.57 -27.83 -7.76
N GLU A 523 -12.20 -28.65 -8.73
CA GLU A 523 -10.80 -28.89 -9.08
C GLU A 523 -10.48 -28.43 -10.50
N SER A 524 -9.19 -28.31 -10.78
CA SER A 524 -8.64 -28.12 -12.10
C SER A 524 -7.46 -29.04 -12.35
N LEU A 525 -7.22 -29.36 -13.61
CA LEU A 525 -6.08 -30.11 -14.09
C LEU A 525 -5.36 -29.29 -15.15
N HIS A 526 -4.04 -29.31 -15.12
CA HIS A 526 -3.18 -28.54 -16.02
C HIS A 526 -2.10 -29.44 -16.61
N LEU A 527 -1.90 -29.31 -17.93
CA LEU A 527 -0.75 -29.85 -18.64
C LEU A 527 0.30 -28.74 -18.75
N ILE A 528 1.50 -28.99 -18.24
CA ILE A 528 2.60 -28.03 -18.18
C ILE A 528 3.72 -28.51 -19.11
N ASP A 529 4.30 -27.60 -19.88
CA ASP A 529 5.41 -27.90 -20.77
C ASP A 529 6.69 -28.23 -19.97
N ARG A 530 7.73 -28.65 -20.70
CA ARG A 530 9.04 -29.01 -20.18
C ARG A 530 9.79 -27.82 -19.61
N ASP A 531 10.79 -28.14 -18.79
CA ASP A 531 11.70 -27.14 -18.22
C ASP A 531 12.41 -26.32 -19.31
N GLU A 532 12.87 -26.96 -20.39
CA GLU A 532 13.59 -26.28 -21.49
C GLU A 532 12.69 -25.36 -22.33
N GLN A 533 11.37 -25.49 -22.21
CA GLN A 533 10.37 -24.67 -22.91
C GLN A 533 9.62 -23.74 -21.95
N GLY A 534 10.15 -23.50 -20.76
CA GLY A 534 9.65 -22.46 -19.87
C GLY A 534 8.50 -22.85 -18.94
N ASN A 535 8.13 -24.13 -18.90
CA ASN A 535 7.02 -24.63 -18.09
C ASN A 535 5.70 -23.88 -18.36
N GLN A 536 5.39 -23.55 -19.61
CA GLN A 536 4.12 -22.90 -19.95
C GLN A 536 2.93 -23.83 -19.66
N ILE A 537 1.77 -23.25 -19.36
CA ILE A 537 0.50 -24.00 -19.33
C ILE A 537 0.10 -24.30 -20.78
N LEU A 538 0.12 -25.57 -21.15
CA LEU A 538 -0.22 -26.05 -22.49
C LEU A 538 -1.74 -26.21 -22.67
N ASP A 539 -2.41 -26.83 -21.69
CA ASP A 539 -3.87 -26.92 -21.66
C ASP A 539 -4.36 -27.03 -20.21
N SER A 540 -5.63 -26.74 -19.98
CA SER A 540 -6.26 -26.84 -18.66
C SER A 540 -7.72 -27.26 -18.75
N LEU A 541 -8.18 -28.00 -17.75
CA LEU A 541 -9.59 -28.25 -17.47
C LEU A 541 -9.92 -27.80 -16.06
N LYS A 542 -11.11 -27.22 -15.89
CA LYS A 542 -11.65 -26.84 -14.58
C LYS A 542 -13.11 -27.22 -14.50
N TRP A 543 -13.49 -27.93 -13.44
CA TRP A 543 -14.86 -28.39 -13.26
C TRP A 543 -15.41 -27.99 -11.89
N LYS A 544 -16.74 -27.80 -11.85
CA LYS A 544 -17.46 -27.59 -10.60
C LYS A 544 -17.80 -28.91 -9.94
N LYS A 545 -18.28 -29.87 -10.72
CA LYS A 545 -18.71 -31.19 -10.27
C LYS A 545 -18.73 -32.17 -11.44
N VAL A 546 -18.22 -33.38 -11.23
CA VAL A 546 -18.34 -34.52 -12.15
C VAL A 546 -19.06 -35.66 -11.41
N LYS A 547 -20.01 -36.33 -12.07
CA LYS A 547 -20.72 -37.47 -11.46
C LYS A 547 -19.85 -38.72 -11.58
N THR A 548 -20.05 -39.66 -10.67
CA THR A 548 -19.39 -40.97 -10.77
C THR A 548 -19.78 -41.64 -12.09
N ASP A 549 -18.80 -42.29 -12.72
CA ASP A 549 -18.93 -42.96 -14.02
C ASP A 549 -19.35 -42.05 -15.17
N THR A 550 -19.10 -40.74 -15.06
CA THR A 550 -19.21 -39.78 -16.17
C THR A 550 -17.92 -39.00 -16.28
N SER A 551 -17.51 -38.63 -17.49
CA SER A 551 -16.31 -37.82 -17.68
C SER A 551 -16.65 -36.35 -17.90
N PHE A 552 -15.62 -35.51 -17.86
CA PHE A 552 -15.70 -34.09 -18.21
C PHE A 552 -14.59 -33.76 -19.20
N GLY A 553 -14.94 -33.21 -20.36
CA GLY A 553 -13.99 -33.10 -21.45
C GLY A 553 -14.54 -32.35 -22.65
N ARG A 554 -13.85 -32.43 -23.78
CA ARG A 554 -14.11 -31.63 -24.98
C ARG A 554 -14.61 -32.53 -26.12
N LEU A 555 -15.62 -32.11 -26.89
CA LEU A 555 -16.07 -32.83 -28.10
C LEU A 555 -15.06 -32.75 -29.28
N GLY A 556 -14.06 -31.89 -29.14
CA GLY A 556 -12.93 -31.71 -30.04
C GLY A 556 -11.97 -30.66 -29.53
N ALA A 557 -10.74 -30.61 -30.06
CA ALA A 557 -9.74 -29.62 -29.68
C ALA A 557 -10.30 -28.18 -29.81
N GLY A 558 -10.08 -27.35 -28.79
CA GLY A 558 -10.58 -25.97 -28.71
C GLY A 558 -12.08 -25.81 -28.37
N SER A 559 -12.86 -26.90 -28.27
CA SER A 559 -14.27 -26.81 -27.86
C SER A 559 -14.41 -26.56 -26.35
N LYS A 560 -15.56 -25.99 -25.94
CA LYS A 560 -15.85 -25.78 -24.52
C LYS A 560 -16.03 -27.12 -23.82
N PRO A 561 -15.40 -27.34 -22.66
CA PRO A 561 -15.58 -28.59 -21.92
C PRO A 561 -17.02 -28.76 -21.41
N VAL A 562 -17.52 -29.99 -21.47
CA VAL A 562 -18.86 -30.40 -21.04
C VAL A 562 -18.80 -31.73 -20.28
N GLN A 563 -19.88 -32.08 -19.59
CA GLN A 563 -20.03 -33.43 -19.04
C GLN A 563 -20.35 -34.40 -20.18
N LEU A 564 -19.70 -35.55 -20.18
CA LEU A 564 -19.72 -36.52 -21.27
C LEU A 564 -20.06 -37.92 -20.76
N GLU A 565 -20.58 -38.74 -21.67
CA GLU A 565 -20.48 -40.19 -21.53
C GLU A 565 -19.03 -40.59 -21.80
N PRO A 566 -18.39 -41.43 -20.97
CA PRO A 566 -16.94 -41.69 -21.07
C PRO A 566 -16.60 -42.42 -22.37
N SER A 567 -15.58 -41.95 -23.09
CA SER A 567 -15.16 -42.53 -24.37
C SER A 567 -13.66 -42.81 -24.43
N PRO A 568 -13.13 -43.62 -23.51
CA PRO A 568 -11.69 -43.84 -23.40
C PRO A 568 -11.10 -44.40 -24.69
N ARG A 569 -9.98 -43.81 -25.08
CA ARG A 569 -9.17 -44.06 -26.27
C ARG A 569 -9.88 -43.74 -27.58
N GLN A 570 -10.93 -42.92 -27.53
CA GLN A 570 -11.76 -42.59 -28.67
C GLN A 570 -12.18 -41.12 -28.65
N ARG A 571 -12.77 -40.68 -29.76
CA ARG A 571 -13.31 -39.32 -29.84
C ARG A 571 -14.60 -39.21 -29.01
N ASN A 572 -14.65 -38.17 -28.17
CA ASN A 572 -15.83 -37.79 -27.38
C ASN A 572 -17.04 -37.49 -28.29
N GLN A 573 -18.23 -37.92 -27.86
CA GLN A 573 -19.49 -37.79 -28.60
C GLN A 573 -20.55 -36.96 -27.86
#